data_AF-A0A7Y1GHD1-F1
#
_entry.id   AF-A0A7Y1GHD1-F1
#
_cell.length_a   1.000
_cell.length_b   1.000
_cell.length_c   1.000
_cell.angle_alpha   90.00
_cell.angle_beta   90.00
_cell.angle_gamma   90.00
#
_symmetry.space_group_name_H-M   'P 1'
#
loop_
_entity.id
_entity.type
_entity.pdbx_description
1 polymer ?
#
loop_
_entity_poly.entity_id
_entity_poly.type
_entity_poly.pdbx_seq_one_letter_code
_entity_poly.pdbx_strand_id
1 'polypeptide(L)'
;MAYCSISGYTTGRKFIQTLTVKDHPPMLSAQQACALVLAMHDGIINDGKPERFVIQSCELCPLRAYWVIRCNSVDYVQHGVESSCYIGINAHLVNVQTGVVDTIGSAISVDDYLQDKYDQDAAMGNFYVLTPAFNRHDKTAMGNLRQKLACTYPQVVALLSEQNKHWLTGSRRVLLLAQQQLCGQGVPSTIRLVPETAGATPLDGQLCHADAVLLALRRRLQ
;
A
#
# COMPACT_ATOMS: atom_id res chain seq x y z
N MET A 1 -17.15 5.90 -31.76
CA MET A 1 -16.57 7.23 -31.49
C MET A 1 -17.66 8.14 -30.95
N ALA A 2 -17.61 8.52 -29.68
CA ALA A 2 -18.57 9.45 -29.11
C ALA A 2 -17.93 10.83 -29.04
N TYR A 3 -18.52 11.81 -29.73
CA TYR A 3 -18.08 13.19 -29.70
C TYR A 3 -19.05 14.00 -28.84
N CYS A 4 -18.52 14.78 -27.90
CA CYS A 4 -19.30 15.79 -27.20
C CYS A 4 -18.92 17.16 -27.79
N SER A 5 -19.85 17.76 -28.51
CA SER A 5 -19.67 19.07 -29.15
C SER A 5 -20.33 20.12 -28.28
N ILE A 6 -19.56 21.06 -27.74
CA ILE A 6 -20.10 22.24 -27.08
C ILE A 6 -20.15 23.36 -28.10
N SER A 7 -21.36 23.88 -28.37
CA SER A 7 -21.59 25.02 -29.25
C SER A 7 -21.79 26.27 -28.42
N GLY A 8 -20.93 27.27 -28.62
CA GLY A 8 -21.05 28.59 -27.99
C GLY A 8 -21.15 29.72 -29.03
N TYR A 9 -21.76 30.83 -28.61
CA TYR A 9 -21.85 32.06 -29.40
C TYR A 9 -21.25 33.22 -28.61
N THR A 10 -20.26 33.88 -29.20
CA THR A 10 -19.75 35.17 -28.71
C THR A 10 -19.55 36.08 -29.91
N THR A 11 -20.07 37.31 -29.82
CA THR A 11 -19.93 38.38 -30.83
C THR A 11 -20.21 37.93 -32.28
N GLY A 12 -21.35 37.27 -32.48
CA GLY A 12 -21.87 36.96 -33.82
C GLY A 12 -21.13 35.86 -34.59
N ARG A 13 -20.14 35.18 -33.99
CA ARG A 13 -19.49 34.00 -34.57
C ARG A 13 -19.79 32.76 -33.73
N LYS A 14 -20.32 31.73 -34.40
CA LYS A 14 -20.46 30.38 -33.83
C LYS A 14 -19.08 29.74 -33.76
N PHE A 15 -18.65 29.32 -32.58
CA PHE A 15 -17.48 28.45 -32.46
C PHE A 15 -17.91 27.07 -31.97
N ILE A 16 -17.38 26.04 -32.63
CA ILE A 16 -17.52 24.65 -32.25
C ILE A 16 -16.15 24.25 -31.69
N GLN A 17 -16.09 24.00 -30.38
CA GLN A 17 -14.90 23.45 -29.77
C GLN A 17 -15.08 21.94 -29.63
N THR A 18 -14.38 21.20 -30.48
CA THR A 18 -14.32 19.74 -30.38
C THR A 18 -13.34 19.39 -29.28
N LEU A 19 -13.86 19.06 -28.10
CA LEU A 19 -13.06 18.49 -27.02
C LEU A 19 -12.76 17.04 -27.38
N THR A 20 -11.53 16.75 -27.81
CA THR A 20 -11.02 15.39 -27.83
C THR A 20 -10.92 14.91 -26.39
N VAL A 21 -11.79 13.98 -26.00
CA VAL A 21 -11.51 13.11 -24.85
C VAL A 21 -10.15 12.51 -25.13
N LYS A 22 -9.16 12.78 -24.27
CA LYS A 22 -7.84 12.13 -24.40
C LYS A 22 -8.11 10.63 -24.44
N ASP A 23 -7.81 10.00 -25.57
CA ASP A 23 -7.83 8.55 -25.68
C ASP A 23 -6.84 8.03 -24.63
N HIS A 24 -7.36 7.52 -23.52
CA HIS A 24 -6.55 6.70 -22.64
C HIS A 24 -6.10 5.49 -23.47
N PRO A 25 -4.81 5.11 -23.42
CA PRO A 25 -4.35 3.93 -24.12
C PRO A 25 -5.24 2.74 -23.70
N PRO A 26 -5.59 1.84 -24.65
CA PRO A 26 -6.48 0.74 -24.35
C PRO A 26 -5.92 -0.08 -23.19
N MET A 27 -6.75 -0.33 -22.18
CA MET A 27 -6.39 -1.21 -21.07
C MET A 27 -5.89 -2.54 -21.62
N LEU A 28 -4.77 -3.04 -21.07
CA LEU A 28 -4.23 -4.35 -21.40
C LEU A 28 -5.28 -5.42 -21.18
N SER A 29 -5.40 -6.33 -22.15
CA SER A 29 -6.22 -7.52 -22.01
C SER A 29 -5.56 -8.52 -21.05
N ALA A 30 -6.36 -9.45 -20.51
CA ALA A 30 -5.85 -10.56 -19.70
C ALA A 30 -4.74 -11.34 -20.42
N GLN A 31 -4.89 -11.56 -21.73
CA GLN A 31 -3.89 -12.27 -22.54
C GLN A 31 -2.56 -11.52 -22.61
N GLN A 32 -2.60 -10.19 -22.81
CA GLN A 32 -1.40 -9.36 -22.84
C GLN A 32 -0.73 -9.33 -21.46
N ALA A 33 -1.51 -9.20 -20.39
CA ALA A 33 -0.99 -9.21 -19.02
C ALA A 33 -0.35 -10.56 -18.65
N CYS A 34 -0.98 -11.68 -19.02
CA CYS A 34 -0.42 -13.02 -18.85
C CYS A 34 0.90 -13.19 -19.61
N ALA A 35 0.97 -12.69 -20.85
CA ALA A 35 2.17 -12.78 -21.66
C ALA A 35 3.34 -12.02 -21.02
N LEU A 36 3.08 -10.82 -20.45
CA LEU A 36 4.10 -10.06 -19.71
C LEU A 36 4.66 -10.86 -18.53
N VAL A 37 3.80 -11.51 -17.75
CA VAL A 37 4.22 -12.31 -16.59
C VAL A 37 4.97 -13.57 -17.01
N LEU A 38 4.52 -14.29 -18.05
CA LEU A 38 5.23 -15.47 -18.54
C LEU A 38 6.62 -15.12 -19.08
N ALA A 39 6.75 -14.01 -19.80
CA ALA A 39 8.04 -13.55 -20.33
C ALA A 39 9.07 -13.25 -19.22
N MET A 40 8.64 -12.91 -18.00
CA MET A 40 9.56 -12.74 -16.85
C MET A 40 10.22 -14.05 -16.42
N HIS A 41 9.65 -15.20 -16.79
CA HIS A 41 10.12 -16.53 -16.42
C HIS A 41 10.83 -17.24 -17.57
N ASP A 42 10.95 -16.59 -18.74
CA ASP A 42 11.64 -17.16 -19.89
C ASP A 42 13.12 -17.39 -19.58
N GLY A 43 13.60 -18.59 -19.90
CA GLY A 43 15.00 -18.97 -19.69
C GLY A 43 15.36 -19.41 -18.27
N ILE A 44 14.38 -19.53 -17.35
CA ILE A 44 14.62 -20.18 -16.06
C ILE A 44 15.02 -21.64 -16.30
N ILE A 45 16.08 -22.09 -15.63
CA ILE A 45 16.59 -23.46 -15.68
C ILE A 45 16.45 -24.08 -14.30
N ASN A 46 15.90 -25.29 -14.24
CA ASN A 46 15.74 -26.10 -13.04
C ASN A 46 16.37 -27.48 -13.28
N ASP A 47 17.27 -27.92 -12.41
CA ASP A 47 18.03 -29.18 -12.55
C ASP A 47 18.62 -29.41 -13.96
N GLY A 48 19.14 -28.33 -14.56
CA GLY A 48 19.77 -28.37 -15.89
C GLY A 48 18.79 -28.46 -17.06
N LYS A 49 17.48 -28.37 -16.82
CA LYS A 49 16.44 -28.36 -17.85
C LYS A 49 15.72 -27.01 -17.90
N PRO A 50 15.31 -26.51 -19.07
CA PRO A 50 14.44 -25.35 -19.15
C PRO A 50 13.14 -25.60 -18.36
N GLU A 51 12.87 -24.73 -17.40
CA GLU A 51 11.63 -24.75 -16.64
C GLU A 51 10.54 -24.05 -17.44
N ARG A 52 9.31 -24.57 -17.39
CA ARG A 52 8.17 -23.99 -18.10
C ARG A 52 7.16 -23.51 -17.09
N PHE A 53 6.84 -22.22 -17.16
CA PHE A 53 5.79 -21.64 -16.34
C PHE A 53 4.46 -21.61 -17.08
N VAL A 54 3.37 -21.73 -16.33
CA VAL A 54 2.00 -21.58 -16.82
C VAL A 54 1.18 -20.73 -15.86
N ILE A 55 0.21 -20.01 -16.42
CA ILE A 55 -0.74 -19.23 -15.64
C ILE A 55 -1.69 -20.18 -14.90
N GLN A 56 -1.71 -20.06 -13.58
CA GLN A 56 -2.65 -20.74 -12.70
C GLN A 56 -3.97 -19.95 -12.61
N SER A 57 -3.90 -18.63 -12.47
CA SER A 57 -5.07 -17.74 -12.50
C SER A 57 -4.73 -16.35 -13.00
N CYS A 58 -5.73 -15.66 -13.57
CA CYS A 58 -5.64 -14.28 -14.02
C CYS A 58 -6.98 -13.59 -13.79
N GLU A 59 -7.02 -12.65 -12.86
CA GLU A 59 -8.24 -12.00 -12.39
C GLU A 59 -8.06 -10.48 -12.38
N LEU A 60 -9.08 -9.75 -12.81
CA LEU A 60 -9.06 -8.29 -12.73
C LEU A 60 -9.47 -7.86 -11.32
N CYS A 61 -8.67 -7.02 -10.67
CA CYS A 61 -9.01 -6.55 -9.33
C CYS A 61 -10.31 -5.71 -9.32
N PRO A 62 -10.98 -5.53 -8.16
CA PRO A 62 -12.26 -4.82 -8.09
C PRO A 62 -12.24 -3.38 -8.64
N LEU A 63 -11.15 -2.64 -8.40
CA LEU A 63 -10.98 -1.28 -8.94
C LEU A 63 -10.51 -1.26 -10.39
N ARG A 64 -10.36 -2.43 -11.02
CA ARG A 64 -9.98 -2.62 -12.43
C ARG A 64 -8.66 -1.96 -12.82
N ALA A 65 -7.80 -1.66 -11.85
CA ALA A 65 -6.50 -1.02 -12.04
C ALA A 65 -5.38 -2.03 -12.30
N TYR A 66 -5.54 -3.28 -11.87
CA TYR A 66 -4.51 -4.31 -11.96
C TYR A 66 -5.10 -5.68 -12.36
N TRP A 67 -4.38 -6.41 -13.19
CA TRP A 67 -4.54 -7.86 -13.30
C TRP A 67 -3.72 -8.54 -12.20
N VAL A 68 -4.37 -9.39 -11.41
CA VAL A 68 -3.75 -10.28 -10.43
C VAL A 68 -3.48 -11.60 -11.14
N ILE A 69 -2.21 -11.97 -11.29
CA ILE A 69 -1.80 -13.13 -12.05
C ILE A 69 -0.99 -14.07 -11.16
N ARG A 70 -1.37 -15.33 -11.13
CA ARG A 70 -0.61 -16.39 -10.46
C ARG A 70 -0.07 -17.32 -11.52
N CYS A 71 1.21 -17.65 -11.43
CA CYS A 71 1.85 -18.62 -12.29
C CYS A 71 2.82 -19.48 -11.49
N ASN A 72 3.08 -20.68 -11.98
CA ASN A 72 4.07 -21.58 -11.41
C ASN A 72 4.52 -22.57 -12.51
N SER A 73 5.37 -23.53 -12.16
CA SER A 73 5.79 -24.58 -13.08
C SER A 73 4.59 -25.37 -13.65
N VAL A 74 4.73 -25.84 -14.89
CA VAL A 74 3.74 -26.70 -15.53
C VAL A 74 3.50 -27.97 -14.71
N ASP A 75 4.58 -28.58 -14.20
CA ASP A 75 4.52 -29.81 -13.41
C ASP A 75 3.71 -29.64 -12.12
N TYR A 76 3.84 -28.49 -11.45
CA TYR A 76 3.04 -28.21 -10.27
C TYR A 76 1.57 -27.93 -10.63
N VAL A 77 1.32 -27.01 -11.57
CA VAL A 77 -0.05 -26.51 -11.83
C VAL A 77 -0.91 -27.55 -12.56
N GLN A 78 -0.35 -28.24 -13.55
CA GLN A 78 -1.10 -29.15 -14.42
C GLN A 78 -0.98 -30.63 -14.01
N HIS A 79 0.14 -31.01 -13.41
CA HIS A 79 0.43 -32.41 -13.06
C HIS A 79 0.43 -32.67 -11.55
N GLY A 80 0.30 -31.64 -10.70
CA GLY A 80 0.19 -31.78 -9.25
C GLY A 80 1.48 -32.24 -8.58
N VAL A 81 2.64 -32.03 -9.22
CA VAL A 81 3.95 -32.41 -8.66
C VAL A 81 4.37 -31.39 -7.60
N GLU A 82 4.10 -31.68 -6.33
CA GLU A 82 4.34 -30.75 -5.22
C GLU A 82 5.81 -30.30 -5.12
N SER A 83 6.77 -31.19 -5.41
CA SER A 83 8.19 -30.86 -5.40
C SER A 83 8.61 -29.84 -6.46
N SER A 84 7.78 -29.62 -7.48
CA SER A 84 8.01 -28.64 -8.54
C SER A 84 7.37 -27.29 -8.23
N CYS A 85 6.76 -27.12 -7.05
CA CYS A 85 6.17 -25.85 -6.63
C CYS A 85 7.26 -24.81 -6.38
N TYR A 86 7.26 -23.74 -7.18
CA TYR A 86 8.08 -22.56 -6.93
C TYR A 86 7.49 -21.75 -5.78
N ILE A 87 8.17 -21.78 -4.64
CA ILE A 87 7.82 -21.02 -3.45
C ILE A 87 8.59 -19.68 -3.46
N GLY A 88 7.96 -18.63 -2.94
CA GLY A 88 8.57 -17.31 -2.77
C GLY A 88 7.78 -16.20 -3.46
N ILE A 89 6.99 -16.54 -4.48
CA ILE A 89 6.07 -15.62 -5.16
C ILE A 89 4.64 -16.06 -4.90
N ASN A 90 3.79 -15.12 -4.48
CA ASN A 90 2.35 -15.32 -4.33
C ASN A 90 1.62 -15.04 -5.65
N ALA A 91 1.88 -13.88 -6.23
CA ALA A 91 1.22 -13.36 -7.43
C ALA A 91 2.03 -12.23 -8.06
N HIS A 92 1.67 -11.86 -9.28
CA HIS A 92 2.11 -10.65 -9.97
C HIS A 92 0.92 -9.70 -10.15
N LEU A 93 1.15 -8.40 -10.00
CA LEU A 93 0.19 -7.36 -10.36
C LEU A 93 0.65 -6.67 -11.63
N VAL A 94 -0.17 -6.73 -12.67
CA VAL A 94 0.09 -6.00 -13.92
C VAL A 94 -0.82 -4.78 -13.96
N ASN A 95 -0.26 -3.58 -13.95
CA ASN A 95 -1.03 -2.35 -14.12
C ASN A 95 -1.70 -2.36 -15.50
N VAL A 96 -3.02 -2.19 -15.54
CA VAL A 96 -3.81 -2.31 -16.77
C VAL A 96 -3.49 -1.24 -17.81
N GLN A 97 -2.98 -0.07 -17.40
CA GLN A 97 -2.68 1.04 -18.29
C GLN A 97 -1.22 1.04 -18.72
N THR A 98 -0.29 0.74 -17.81
CA THR A 98 1.14 0.89 -18.05
C THR A 98 1.86 -0.41 -18.37
N GLY A 99 1.27 -1.57 -18.04
CA GLY A 99 1.91 -2.87 -18.14
C GLY A 99 3.05 -3.11 -17.16
N VAL A 100 3.30 -2.18 -16.22
CA VAL A 100 4.27 -2.37 -15.14
C VAL A 100 3.84 -3.58 -14.30
N VAL A 101 4.81 -4.45 -14.00
CA VAL A 101 4.58 -5.69 -13.23
C VAL A 101 5.24 -5.57 -11.87
N ASP A 102 4.44 -5.69 -10.81
CA ASP A 102 4.92 -5.86 -9.44
C ASP A 102 4.86 -7.34 -9.05
N THR A 103 5.86 -7.83 -8.30
CA THR A 103 5.87 -9.21 -7.79
C THR A 103 5.57 -9.20 -6.29
N ILE A 104 4.55 -9.96 -5.89
CA ILE A 104 4.12 -10.11 -4.50
C ILE A 104 4.74 -11.37 -3.93
N GLY A 105 5.51 -11.25 -2.84
CA GLY A 105 6.12 -12.39 -2.16
C GLY A 105 5.09 -13.30 -1.49
N SER A 106 5.40 -14.59 -1.35
CA SER A 106 4.50 -15.61 -0.77
C SER A 106 3.97 -15.30 0.63
N ALA A 107 4.71 -14.52 1.42
CA ALA A 107 4.33 -14.11 2.77
C ALA A 107 3.33 -12.94 2.82
N ILE A 108 2.96 -12.35 1.68
CA ILE A 108 2.14 -11.14 1.61
C ILE A 108 0.80 -11.45 0.97
N SER A 109 -0.31 -11.07 1.61
CA SER A 109 -1.64 -11.16 1.01
C SER A 109 -1.77 -10.22 -0.19
N VAL A 110 -2.35 -10.71 -1.29
CA VAL A 110 -2.60 -9.89 -2.48
C VAL A 110 -3.54 -8.73 -2.18
N ASP A 111 -4.57 -8.96 -1.37
CA ASP A 111 -5.54 -7.95 -1.00
C ASP A 111 -4.91 -6.84 -0.16
N ASP A 112 -4.05 -7.21 0.80
CA ASP A 112 -3.31 -6.24 1.62
C ASP A 112 -2.37 -5.40 0.74
N TYR A 113 -1.66 -6.04 -0.18
CA TYR A 113 -0.75 -5.34 -1.09
C TYR A 113 -1.50 -4.38 -2.02
N LEU A 114 -2.64 -4.80 -2.58
CA LEU A 114 -3.50 -3.94 -3.40
C LEU A 114 -4.04 -2.76 -2.60
N GLN A 115 -4.50 -3.00 -1.37
CA GLN A 115 -4.97 -1.92 -0.49
C GLN A 115 -3.85 -0.94 -0.17
N ASP A 116 -2.64 -1.43 0.12
CA ASP A 116 -1.47 -0.56 0.38
C ASP A 116 -1.14 0.30 -0.85
N LYS A 117 -1.28 -0.22 -2.10
CA LYS A 117 -1.14 0.60 -3.32
C LYS A 117 -2.24 1.65 -3.44
N TYR A 118 -3.50 1.29 -3.19
CA TYR A 118 -4.60 2.25 -3.25
C TYR A 118 -4.47 3.36 -2.21
N ASP A 119 -4.00 3.03 -1.00
CA ASP A 119 -3.71 4.01 0.04
C ASP A 119 -2.56 4.93 -0.37
N GLN A 120 -1.52 4.42 -1.04
CA GLN A 120 -0.43 5.24 -1.59
C GLN A 120 -0.93 6.21 -2.68
N ASP A 121 -1.77 5.73 -3.60
CA ASP A 121 -2.37 6.58 -4.63
C ASP A 121 -3.25 7.67 -3.99
N ALA A 122 -4.07 7.31 -3.00
CA ALA A 122 -4.91 8.24 -2.25
C ALA A 122 -4.11 9.26 -1.42
N ALA A 123 -2.90 8.90 -0.98
CA ALA A 123 -2.02 9.81 -0.25
C ALA A 123 -1.42 10.90 -1.14
N MET A 124 -1.42 10.73 -2.47
CA MET A 124 -0.92 11.70 -3.44
C MET A 124 0.50 12.22 -3.11
N GLY A 125 1.40 11.31 -2.71
CA GLY A 125 2.77 11.64 -2.34
C GLY A 125 2.96 12.14 -0.90
N ASN A 126 1.89 12.26 -0.10
CA ASN A 126 2.00 12.50 1.34
C ASN A 126 2.27 11.20 2.10
N PHE A 127 2.63 11.34 3.38
CA PHE A 127 2.90 10.24 4.29
C PHE A 127 1.78 10.10 5.31
N TYR A 128 1.36 8.86 5.59
CA TYR A 128 0.54 8.59 6.75
C TYR A 128 1.40 8.62 8.01
N VAL A 129 0.93 9.36 9.01
CA VAL A 129 1.60 9.51 10.31
C VAL A 129 0.58 9.38 11.42
N LEU A 130 0.92 8.59 12.44
CA LEU A 130 0.16 8.49 13.68
C LEU A 130 0.59 9.63 14.61
N THR A 131 -0.41 10.34 15.14
CA THR A 131 -0.24 11.53 15.99
C THR A 131 -1.10 11.38 17.25
N PRO A 132 -0.79 12.08 18.36
CA PRO A 132 -1.69 12.14 19.51
C PRO A 132 -3.04 12.75 19.11
N ALA A 133 -4.13 12.16 19.59
CA ALA A 133 -5.48 12.72 19.48
C ALA A 133 -5.89 13.53 20.73
N PHE A 134 -4.93 13.83 21.60
CA PHE A 134 -5.10 14.59 22.83
C PHE A 134 -3.99 15.64 22.97
N ASN A 135 -4.12 16.51 23.96
CA ASN A 135 -3.13 17.54 24.25
C ASN A 135 -2.72 17.49 25.73
N ARG A 136 -1.80 18.39 26.13
CA ARG A 136 -1.25 18.46 27.50
C ARG A 136 -2.27 18.74 28.62
N HIS A 137 -3.52 19.07 28.29
CA HIS A 137 -4.57 19.31 29.27
C HIS A 137 -5.35 18.03 29.61
N ASP A 138 -5.20 16.97 28.80
CA ASP A 138 -5.77 15.65 29.11
C ASP A 138 -4.85 14.89 30.08
N LYS A 139 -5.08 15.12 31.37
CA LYS A 139 -4.29 14.49 32.45
C LYS A 139 -4.36 12.97 32.42
N THR A 140 -5.49 12.41 31.99
CA THR A 140 -5.71 10.95 31.93
C THR A 140 -4.88 10.34 30.82
N ALA A 141 -4.99 10.86 29.59
CA ALA A 141 -4.20 10.38 28.46
C ALA A 141 -2.69 10.59 28.68
N MET A 142 -2.30 11.73 29.26
CA MET A 142 -0.90 11.96 29.65
C MET A 142 -0.40 10.95 30.69
N GLY A 143 -1.22 10.65 31.71
CA GLY A 143 -0.89 9.67 32.74
C GLY A 143 -0.71 8.27 32.15
N ASN A 144 -1.64 7.85 31.29
CA ASN A 144 -1.58 6.57 30.58
C ASN A 144 -0.33 6.48 29.71
N LEU A 145 -0.08 7.49 28.87
CA LEU A 145 1.10 7.51 27.99
C LEU A 145 2.40 7.42 28.82
N ARG A 146 2.49 8.20 29.90
CA ARG A 146 3.65 8.19 30.80
C ARG A 146 3.89 6.80 31.40
N GLN A 147 2.83 6.16 31.89
CA GLN A 147 2.91 4.84 32.50
C GLN A 147 3.30 3.77 31.48
N LYS A 148 2.67 3.76 30.31
CA LYS A 148 2.93 2.75 29.26
C LYS A 148 4.32 2.86 28.66
N LEU A 149 4.86 4.08 28.54
CA LEU A 149 6.23 4.29 28.07
C LEU A 149 7.29 4.22 29.18
N ALA A 150 6.88 4.08 30.44
CA ALA A 150 7.74 4.15 31.62
C ALA A 150 8.69 5.38 31.57
N CYS A 151 8.12 6.57 31.33
CA CYS A 151 8.87 7.81 31.14
C CYS A 151 8.45 8.93 32.12
N THR A 152 9.10 10.09 32.00
CA THR A 152 8.85 11.28 32.82
C THR A 152 7.79 12.21 32.19
N TYR A 153 7.18 13.09 32.97
CA TYR A 153 6.23 14.09 32.43
C TYR A 153 6.86 15.04 31.39
N PRO A 154 8.08 15.58 31.59
CA PRO A 154 8.75 16.38 30.57
C PRO A 154 8.92 15.63 29.23
N GLN A 155 9.24 14.33 29.29
CA GLN A 155 9.34 13.48 28.10
C GLN A 155 7.99 13.31 27.39
N VAL A 156 6.89 13.13 28.14
CA VAL A 156 5.54 13.11 27.54
C VAL A 156 5.21 14.45 26.89
N VAL A 157 5.50 15.57 27.55
CA VAL A 157 5.27 16.91 26.98
C VAL A 157 6.10 17.11 25.71
N ALA A 158 7.35 16.64 25.69
CA ALA A 158 8.21 16.68 24.52
C ALA A 158 7.64 15.85 23.36
N LEU A 159 7.03 14.68 23.60
CA LEU A 159 6.34 13.89 22.56
C LEU A 159 5.09 14.56 22.00
N LEU A 160 4.47 15.46 22.76
CA LEU A 160 3.29 16.21 22.34
C LEU A 160 3.65 17.54 21.66
N SER A 161 4.94 17.90 21.59
CA SER A 161 5.36 19.14 20.95
C SER A 161 5.13 19.09 19.44
N GLU A 162 4.99 20.26 18.81
CA GLU A 162 4.78 20.37 17.36
C GLU A 162 5.89 19.69 16.55
N GLN A 163 7.12 19.69 17.07
CA GLN A 163 8.28 19.07 16.44
C GLN A 163 8.26 17.54 16.55
N ASN A 164 7.54 16.98 17.52
CA ASN A 164 7.63 15.56 17.86
C ASN A 164 6.31 14.79 17.84
N LYS A 165 5.19 15.47 17.62
CA LYS A 165 3.85 14.88 17.57
C LYS A 165 3.64 13.90 16.41
N HIS A 166 4.55 13.88 15.44
CA HIS A 166 4.62 12.83 14.42
C HIS A 166 5.31 11.62 15.02
N TRP A 167 4.51 10.68 15.55
CA TRP A 167 5.02 9.59 16.34
C TRP A 167 5.54 8.44 15.48
N LEU A 168 4.66 7.89 14.65
CA LEU A 168 4.90 6.68 13.87
C LEU A 168 4.48 6.90 12.41
N THR A 169 5.16 6.25 11.47
CA THR A 169 4.83 6.29 10.04
C THR A 169 4.90 4.89 9.43
N GLY A 170 4.22 4.66 8.31
CA GLY A 170 4.10 3.35 7.68
C GLY A 170 2.90 3.30 6.73
N SER A 171 2.54 2.10 6.26
CA SER A 171 1.30 1.95 5.49
C SER A 171 0.08 2.27 6.37
N ARG A 172 -1.00 2.74 5.75
CA ARG A 172 -2.22 3.12 6.50
C ARG A 172 -2.76 1.95 7.31
N ARG A 173 -2.75 0.73 6.74
CA ARG A 173 -3.16 -0.50 7.41
C ARG A 173 -2.35 -0.78 8.69
N VAL A 174 -1.02 -0.67 8.61
CA VAL A 174 -0.11 -0.82 9.76
C VAL A 174 -0.42 0.21 10.84
N LEU A 175 -0.65 1.47 10.44
CA LEU A 175 -0.96 2.54 11.37
C LEU A 175 -2.35 2.40 12.01
N LEU A 176 -3.34 1.83 11.31
CA LEU A 176 -4.65 1.53 11.88
C LEU A 176 -4.54 0.48 13.00
N LEU A 177 -3.72 -0.56 12.80
CA LEU A 177 -3.44 -1.54 13.84
C LEU A 177 -2.75 -0.88 15.03
N ALA A 178 -1.70 -0.08 14.79
CA ALA A 178 -1.00 0.64 15.85
C ALA A 178 -1.92 1.61 16.62
N GLN A 179 -2.80 2.34 15.91
CA GLN A 179 -3.81 3.22 16.50
C GLN A 179 -4.74 2.42 17.43
N GLN A 180 -5.24 1.29 16.97
CA GLN A 180 -6.10 0.42 17.77
C GLN A 180 -5.39 -0.06 19.04
N GLN A 181 -4.12 -0.47 18.94
CA GLN A 181 -3.33 -0.88 20.11
C GLN A 181 -3.15 0.27 21.11
N LEU A 182 -2.79 1.47 20.65
CA LEU A 182 -2.62 2.64 21.53
C LEU A 182 -3.95 3.06 22.19
N CYS A 183 -5.02 3.14 21.41
CA CYS A 183 -6.34 3.49 21.91
C CYS A 183 -6.84 2.46 22.95
N GLY A 184 -6.61 1.16 22.71
CA GLY A 184 -6.91 0.10 23.68
C GLY A 184 -6.13 0.20 24.99
N GLN A 185 -4.97 0.88 24.98
CA GLN A 185 -4.17 1.17 26.18
C GLN A 185 -4.49 2.53 26.80
N GLY A 186 -5.56 3.21 26.36
CA GLY A 186 -5.96 4.52 26.86
C GLY A 186 -5.07 5.67 26.39
N VAL A 187 -4.40 5.51 25.24
CA VAL A 187 -3.60 6.55 24.58
C VAL A 187 -4.31 6.94 23.27
N PRO A 188 -5.18 7.97 23.28
CA PRO A 188 -5.90 8.40 22.08
C PRO A 188 -4.93 8.83 20.97
N SER A 189 -5.10 8.29 19.77
CA SER A 189 -4.24 8.59 18.63
C SER A 189 -5.06 8.72 17.34
N THR A 190 -4.52 9.43 16.36
CA THR A 190 -5.16 9.68 15.07
C THR A 190 -4.15 9.66 13.93
N ILE A 191 -4.57 9.12 12.79
CA ILE A 191 -3.77 9.06 11.57
C ILE A 191 -4.02 10.33 10.76
N ARG A 192 -2.94 10.97 10.32
CA ARG A 192 -2.98 12.16 9.46
C ARG A 192 -2.12 11.93 8.22
N LEU A 193 -2.50 12.57 7.12
CA LEU A 193 -1.63 12.73 5.96
C LEU A 193 -0.83 14.02 6.14
N VAL A 194 0.50 13.90 5.98
CA VAL A 194 1.43 15.02 6.10
C VAL A 194 2.47 14.97 4.98
N PRO A 195 2.98 16.12 4.49
CA PRO A 195 3.95 16.14 3.40
C PRO A 195 5.32 15.60 3.79
N GLU A 196 5.64 15.58 5.09
CA GLU A 196 6.89 15.06 5.64
C GLU A 196 6.66 14.38 7.00
N THR A 197 7.44 13.34 7.29
CA THR A 197 7.26 12.54 8.50
C THR A 197 7.88 13.14 9.76
N ALA A 198 8.66 14.23 9.65
CA ALA A 198 9.33 14.92 10.75
C ALA A 198 10.05 13.98 11.75
N GLY A 199 10.69 12.92 11.23
CA GLY A 199 11.41 11.95 12.07
C GLY A 199 10.51 10.98 12.84
N ALA A 200 9.25 10.78 12.42
CA ALA A 200 8.40 9.70 12.91
C ALA A 200 9.08 8.35 12.71
N THR A 201 8.94 7.46 13.70
CA THR A 201 9.55 6.13 13.63
C THR A 201 8.79 5.26 12.62
N PRO A 202 9.45 4.67 11.61
CA PRO A 202 8.78 3.76 10.70
C PRO A 202 8.37 2.47 11.42
N LEU A 203 7.16 1.99 11.14
CA LEU A 203 6.68 0.68 11.53
C LEU A 203 6.70 -0.27 10.35
N ASP A 204 7.22 -1.48 10.57
CA ASP A 204 7.02 -2.59 9.66
C ASP A 204 5.70 -3.32 9.96
N GLY A 205 5.15 -3.98 8.94
CA GLY A 205 3.88 -4.70 9.07
C GLY A 205 3.99 -6.06 9.76
N GLN A 206 5.20 -6.55 10.06
CA GLN A 206 5.40 -7.89 10.60
C GLN A 206 5.18 -7.97 12.12
N LEU A 207 5.17 -6.83 12.83
CA LEU A 207 5.18 -6.82 14.30
C LEU A 207 4.28 -5.73 14.93
N CYS A 208 3.05 -5.53 14.45
CA CYS A 208 2.11 -4.57 15.07
C CYS A 208 1.37 -5.10 16.32
N HIS A 209 2.09 -5.69 17.28
CA HIS A 209 1.56 -5.93 18.62
C HIS A 209 1.84 -4.74 19.55
N ALA A 210 1.06 -4.59 20.63
CA ALA A 210 1.09 -3.42 21.50
C ALA A 210 2.50 -3.05 21.99
N ASP A 211 3.29 -4.04 22.42
CA ASP A 211 4.64 -3.79 22.96
C ASP A 211 5.61 -3.23 21.91
N ALA A 212 5.53 -3.71 20.66
CA ALA A 212 6.36 -3.19 19.57
C ALA A 212 6.00 -1.74 19.23
N VAL A 213 4.71 -1.40 19.24
CA VAL A 213 4.23 -0.03 19.03
C VAL A 213 4.72 0.90 20.14
N LEU A 214 4.60 0.48 21.41
CA LEU A 214 5.10 1.26 22.55
C LEU A 214 6.63 1.39 22.54
N LEU A 215 7.36 0.33 22.15
CA LEU A 215 8.81 0.38 21.99
C LEU A 215 9.24 1.36 20.90
N ALA A 216 8.57 1.32 19.74
CA ALA A 216 8.83 2.26 18.64
C ALA A 216 8.57 3.72 19.07
N LEU A 217 7.51 3.96 19.84
CA LEU A 217 7.21 5.27 20.40
C LEU A 217 8.25 5.70 21.45
N ARG A 218 8.74 4.76 22.28
CA ARG A 218 9.77 5.04 23.28
C ARG A 218 11.10 5.45 22.66
N ARG A 219 11.45 4.96 21.47
CA ARG A 219 12.66 5.38 20.73
C ARG A 219 12.65 6.88 20.40
N ARG A 220 11.48 7.52 20.33
CA ARG A 220 11.34 8.98 20.14
C ARG A 220 11.72 9.81 21.37
N LEU A 221 11.98 9.16 22.51
CA LEU A 221 12.41 9.79 23.76
C LEU A 221 13.93 9.82 23.95
N GLN A 222 14.68 9.19 23.05
CA GLN A 222 16.14 9.16 23.03
C GLN A 222 16.66 10.29 22.14
#